data_AF-A0A0A0QKD5-F1
#
_entry.id   AF-A0A0A0QKD5-F1
#
_cell.length_a   1.000
_cell.length_b   1.000
_cell.length_c   1.000
_cell.angle_alpha   90.00
_cell.angle_beta   90.00
_cell.angle_gamma   90.00
#
_symmetry.space_group_name_H-M   'P 1'
#
loop_
_entity.id
_entity.type
_entity.pdbx_description
1 polymer ?
#
loop_
_entity_poly.entity_id
_entity_poly.type
_entity_poly.pdbx_seq_one_letter_code
_entity_poly.pdbx_strand_id
1 'polypeptide(L)'
;MMAASDFRNGRYLTCSAIFRGRVAMKEVEDQMRNVQNKNSSYFVEWIPNNIQTALCAIPPRGLTMSSTFIGNSTSIQELFKRVGEQFTAMFRRKAFLHW
;
A
#
# COMPACT_ATOMS: atom_id res chain seq x y z
N MET A 1 -1.94 6.49 2.89
CA MET A 1 -1.67 5.84 1.59
C MET A 1 -1.60 6.94 0.54
N MET A 2 -0.73 6.86 -0.48
CA MET A 2 -0.71 7.88 -1.56
C MET A 2 -1.98 7.84 -2.42
N ALA A 3 -2.63 6.67 -2.49
CA ALA A 3 -3.99 6.55 -2.98
C ALA A 3 -5.00 7.06 -1.93
N ALA A 4 -6.01 7.81 -2.38
CA ALA A 4 -7.08 8.33 -1.54
C ALA A 4 -8.10 7.23 -1.18
N SER A 5 -7.66 6.32 -0.31
CA SER A 5 -8.40 5.21 0.33
C SER A 5 -7.86 4.95 1.74
N ASP A 6 -8.74 4.52 2.66
CA ASP A 6 -8.34 4.16 4.02
C ASP A 6 -7.94 2.67 4.09
N PHE A 7 -6.68 2.39 4.43
CA PHE A 7 -6.19 1.01 4.54
C PHE A 7 -6.92 0.20 5.62
N ARG A 8 -7.47 0.86 6.64
CA ARG A 8 -8.18 0.22 7.76
C ARG A 8 -9.52 -0.39 7.33
N ASN A 9 -10.08 0.09 6.21
CA ASN A 9 -11.31 -0.45 5.63
C ASN A 9 -11.05 -1.70 4.77
N GLY A 10 -9.82 -2.19 4.74
CA GLY A 10 -9.43 -3.38 4.00
C GLY A 10 -8.37 -4.20 4.73
N ARG A 11 -7.81 -5.16 4.00
CA ARG A 11 -6.66 -5.96 4.42
C ARG A 11 -5.61 -5.95 3.33
N TYR A 12 -4.35 -6.01 3.73
CA TYR A 12 -3.23 -6.20 2.81
C TYR A 12 -3.16 -7.68 2.40
N LEU A 13 -3.18 -7.90 1.09
CA LEU A 13 -2.92 -9.20 0.47
C LEU A 13 -1.42 -9.46 0.49
N THR A 14 -0.63 -8.54 -0.07
CA THR A 14 0.83 -8.56 -0.08
C THR A 14 1.38 -7.14 0.06
N CYS A 15 2.58 -7.01 0.61
CA CYS A 15 3.27 -5.73 0.76
C CYS A 15 4.76 -5.86 0.41
N SER A 16 5.35 -4.75 -0.03
CA SER A 16 6.80 -4.59 -0.14
C SER A 16 7.23 -3.30 0.53
N ALA A 17 8.23 -3.38 1.41
CA ALA A 17 8.87 -2.23 2.04
C ALA A 17 10.33 -2.15 1.59
N ILE A 18 10.69 -1.09 0.87
CA ILE A 18 12.02 -0.88 0.32
C ILE A 18 12.69 0.25 1.08
N PHE A 19 13.68 -0.08 1.91
CA PHE A 19 14.46 0.87 2.67
C PHE A 19 15.72 1.27 1.89
N ARG A 20 16.09 2.55 1.94
CA ARG A 20 17.31 3.07 1.32
C ARG A 20 18.11 3.87 2.34
N GLY A 21 19.44 3.73 2.32
CA GLY A 21 20.36 4.37 3.26
C GLY A 21 21.13 3.36 4.12
N ARG A 22 21.98 3.86 5.01
CA ARG A 22 22.73 3.02 5.97
C ARG A 22 21.83 2.63 7.13
N VAL A 23 21.17 1.48 7.03
CA VAL A 23 20.28 0.93 8.06
C VAL A 23 20.66 -0.52 8.33
N ALA A 24 20.61 -0.94 9.60
CA ALA A 24 20.86 -2.33 9.96
C ALA A 24 19.70 -3.24 9.52
N MET A 25 19.99 -4.25 8.71
CA MET A 25 18.97 -5.17 8.18
C MET A 25 18.17 -5.86 9.30
N LYS A 26 18.85 -6.26 10.38
CA LYS A 26 18.21 -6.87 11.56
C LYS A 26 17.15 -5.95 12.17
N GLU A 27 17.49 -4.68 12.38
CA GLU A 27 16.56 -3.70 12.96
C GLU A 27 15.33 -3.52 12.07
N VAL A 28 15.54 -3.45 10.75
CA VAL A 28 14.45 -3.36 9.77
C VAL A 28 13.53 -4.58 9.87
N GLU A 29 14.07 -5.80 9.86
CA GLU A 29 13.27 -7.02 9.95
C GLU A 29 12.51 -7.12 11.29
N ASP A 30 13.13 -6.74 12.40
CA ASP A 30 12.51 -6.73 13.72
C ASP A 30 11.34 -5.75 13.77
N GLN A 31 11.50 -4.55 13.20
CA GLN A 31 10.40 -3.56 13.12
C GLN A 31 9.28 -4.02 12.20
N MET A 32 9.58 -4.60 11.04
CA MET A 32 8.56 -5.10 10.11
C MET A 32 7.73 -6.22 10.75
N ARG A 33 8.37 -7.14 11.48
CA ARG A 33 7.71 -8.19 12.24
C ARG A 33 6.84 -7.64 13.37
N ASN A 34 7.33 -6.65 14.10
CA ASN A 34 6.58 -5.98 15.16
C ASN A 34 5.31 -5.30 14.61
N VAL A 35 5.43 -4.61 13.47
CA VAL A 35 4.28 -3.98 12.80
C VAL A 35 3.25 -5.02 12.38
N GLN A 36 3.69 -6.13 11.77
CA GLN A 36 2.80 -7.22 11.36
C GLN A 36 2.08 -7.84 12.56
N ASN A 37 2.78 -8.11 13.66
CA ASN A 37 2.21 -8.70 14.86
C ASN A 37 1.17 -7.79 15.53
N LYS A 38 1.48 -6.49 15.67
CA LYS A 38 0.55 -5.51 16.27
C LYS A 38 -0.69 -5.26 15.43
N ASN A 39 -0.60 -5.44 14.12
CA ASN A 39 -1.62 -5.09 13.15
C ASN A 39 -2.12 -6.31 12.38
N SER A 40 -2.01 -7.51 12.97
CA SER A 40 -2.23 -8.78 12.27
C SER A 40 -3.60 -8.88 11.59
N SER A 41 -4.63 -8.27 12.19
CA SER A 41 -5.99 -8.18 11.63
C SER A 41 -6.08 -7.45 10.28
N TYR A 42 -5.14 -6.55 9.98
CA TYR A 42 -5.06 -5.83 8.71
C TYR A 42 -4.29 -6.58 7.63
N PHE A 43 -3.73 -7.75 7.92
CA PHE A 43 -3.09 -8.62 6.94
C PHE A 43 -3.95 -9.87 6.74
N VAL A 44 -3.95 -10.42 5.52
CA VAL A 44 -4.64 -11.69 5.28
C VAL A 44 -3.85 -12.85 5.89
N GLU A 45 -4.54 -13.75 6.59
CA GLU A 45 -3.93 -14.90 7.28
C GLU A 45 -3.58 -16.06 6.33
N TRP A 46 -4.29 -16.16 5.20
CA TRP A 46 -4.14 -17.25 4.24
C TRP A 46 -2.97 -17.05 3.25
N ILE A 47 -2.30 -15.89 3.27
CA ILE A 47 -1.00 -15.68 2.62
C ILE A 47 0.05 -15.53 3.72
N PRO A 48 0.77 -16.60 4.09
CA PRO A 48 1.82 -16.50 5.09
C PRO A 48 2.99 -15.64 4.57
N ASN A 49 3.68 -14.94 5.46
CA ASN A 49 4.87 -14.12 5.13
C ASN A 49 4.65 -13.15 3.96
N ASN A 50 3.47 -12.53 3.89
CA ASN A 50 3.04 -11.69 2.76
C ASN A 50 3.70 -10.30 2.67
N ILE A 51 4.73 -10.04 3.48
CA ILE A 51 5.47 -8.79 3.47
C ILE A 51 6.91 -9.08 3.08
N GLN A 52 7.34 -8.51 1.96
CA GLN A 52 8.74 -8.54 1.53
C GLN A 52 9.44 -7.26 1.99
N THR A 53 10.65 -7.40 2.52
CA THR A 53 11.51 -6.25 2.86
C THR A 53 12.75 -6.24 1.99
N ALA A 54 13.14 -5.07 1.49
CA ALA A 54 14.34 -4.88 0.68
C ALA A 54 15.16 -3.70 1.21
N LEU A 55 16.48 -3.76 1.05
CA LEU A 55 17.42 -2.73 1.50
C LEU A 55 18.36 -2.31 0.37
N CYS A 56 18.55 -1.01 0.20
CA CYS A 56 19.52 -0.42 -0.72
C CYS A 56 20.46 0.50 0.07
N ALA A 57 21.78 0.29 -0.03
CA ALA A 57 22.75 1.10 0.71
C ALA A 57 22.82 2.57 0.23
N ILE A 58 22.30 2.87 -0.96
CA ILE A 58 22.37 4.20 -1.58
C ILE A 58 21.07 4.99 -1.33
N PRO A 59 21.09 6.04 -0.49
CA PRO A 59 19.92 6.87 -0.24
C PRO A 59 19.59 7.78 -1.44
N PRO A 60 18.37 8.33 -1.51
CA PRO A 60 18.03 9.35 -2.51
C PRO A 60 18.75 10.68 -2.23
N ARG A 61 18.82 11.56 -3.23
CA ARG A 61 19.47 12.88 -3.11
C ARG A 61 18.79 13.72 -2.02
N GLY A 62 19.58 14.37 -1.17
CA GLY A 62 19.10 15.28 -0.13
C GLY A 62 18.55 14.60 1.14
N LEU A 63 18.55 13.27 1.22
CA LEU A 63 18.12 12.52 2.40
C LEU A 63 19.18 11.51 2.81
N THR A 64 19.26 11.22 4.12
CA THR A 64 20.16 10.19 4.67
C THR A 64 19.54 8.80 4.64
N MET A 65 18.20 8.73 4.62
CA MET A 65 17.41 7.51 4.59
C MET A 65 16.04 7.76 3.95
N SER A 66 15.45 6.74 3.35
CA SER A 66 14.06 6.75 2.87
C SER A 66 13.43 5.36 2.93
N SER A 67 12.11 5.29 2.93
CA SER A 67 11.37 4.04 2.72
C SER A 67 10.30 4.22 1.67
N THR A 68 10.14 3.23 0.80
CA THR A 68 9.05 3.14 -0.17
C THR A 68 8.20 1.94 0.17
N PHE A 69 6.90 2.17 0.36
CA PHE A 69 5.94 1.10 0.64
C PHE A 69 5.02 0.89 -0.55
N ILE A 70 4.92 -0.36 -1.00
CA ILE A 70 4.02 -0.80 -2.06
C ILE A 70 3.09 -1.84 -1.45
N GLY A 71 1.81 -1.49 -1.34
CA GLY A 71 0.80 -2.36 -0.73
C GLY A 71 -0.26 -2.79 -1.75
N ASN A 72 -0.48 -4.09 -1.86
CA ASN A 72 -1.66 -4.65 -2.50
C ASN A 72 -2.74 -4.83 -1.42
N SER A 73 -3.73 -3.93 -1.40
CA SER A 73 -4.76 -3.87 -0.35
C SER A 73 -6.16 -3.90 -0.95
N THR A 74 -7.08 -4.61 -0.29
CA THR A 74 -8.50 -4.61 -0.66
C THR A 74 -9.19 -3.26 -0.47
N SER A 75 -8.56 -2.31 0.25
CA SER A 75 -9.04 -0.93 0.39
C SER A 75 -9.07 -0.16 -0.93
N ILE A 76 -8.34 -0.62 -1.97
CA ILE A 76 -8.37 0.00 -3.31
C ILE A 76 -9.77 0.04 -3.92
N GLN A 77 -10.68 -0.83 -3.47
CA GLN A 77 -12.08 -0.84 -3.89
C GLN A 77 -12.77 0.52 -3.69
N GLU A 78 -12.37 1.31 -2.68
CA GLU A 78 -12.98 2.62 -2.42
C GLU A 78 -12.74 3.61 -3.57
N LEU A 79 -11.54 3.57 -4.15
CA LEU A 79 -11.18 4.39 -5.29
C LEU A 79 -12.02 3.99 -6.51
N PHE A 80 -12.14 2.69 -6.76
CA PHE A 80 -12.97 2.18 -7.87
C PHE A 80 -14.45 2.46 -7.67
N LYS A 81 -14.98 2.34 -6.45
CA LYS A 81 -16.38 2.69 -6.13
C LYS A 81 -16.65 4.16 -6.44
N ARG A 82 -15.78 5.08 -6.01
CA ARG A 82 -15.91 6.52 -6.28
C ARG A 82 -15.92 6.83 -7.77
N VAL A 83 -15.01 6.24 -8.54
CA VAL A 83 -14.98 6.41 -10.01
C VAL A 83 -16.22 5.79 -10.65
N GLY A 84 -16.63 4.60 -10.19
CA GLY A 84 -17.83 3.91 -10.68
C GLY A 84 -19.11 4.69 -10.43
N GLU A 85 -19.25 5.37 -9.29
CA GLU A 85 -20.38 6.25 -8.97
C GLU A 85 -20.43 7.46 -9.91
N GLN A 86 -19.28 8.12 -10.14
CA GLN A 86 -19.18 9.24 -11.07
C GLN A 86 -19.49 8.83 -12.51
N PHE A 87 -18.91 7.72 -12.96
CA PHE A 87 -19.19 7.13 -14.27
C PHE A 87 -20.68 6.83 -14.42
N THR A 88 -21.27 6.15 -13.44
CA THR A 88 -22.68 5.78 -13.44
C THR A 88 -23.59 7.01 -13.52
N ALA A 89 -23.27 8.08 -12.79
CA ALA A 89 -24.04 9.32 -12.81
C ALA A 89 -24.05 9.98 -14.20
N MET A 90 -22.91 10.01 -14.88
CA MET A 90 -22.77 10.57 -16.23
C MET A 90 -23.45 9.68 -17.28
N PHE A 91 -23.19 8.37 -17.21
CA PHE A 91 -23.67 7.40 -18.18
C PHE A 91 -25.20 7.26 -18.16
N ARG A 92 -25.83 7.29 -16.98
CA ARG A 92 -27.31 7.29 -16.86
C ARG A 92 -27.97 8.44 -17.61
N ARG A 93 -27.28 9.56 -17.76
CA ARG A 93 -27.75 10.75 -18.50
C ARG A 93 -27.30 10.78 -19.96
N LYS A 94 -26.57 9.76 -20.42
CA LYS A 94 -25.93 9.72 -21.74
C LYS A 94 -25.07 10.95 -22.03
N ALA A 95 -24.53 11.57 -20.98
CA ALA A 95 -23.73 12.79 -21.10
C ALA A 95 -22.41 12.48 -21.82
N PHE A 96 -22.07 13.30 -22.82
CA PHE A 96 -20.83 13.20 -23.60
C PHE A 96 -20.59 11.86 -24.33
N LEU A 97 -21.63 11.06 -24.58
CA LEU A 97 -21.47 9.78 -25.30
C LEU A 97 -21.14 9.92 -26.80
N HIS A 98 -21.33 11.10 -27.38
CA HIS A 98 -21.15 11.38 -28.81
C HIS A 98 -19.82 12.05 -29.15
N TRP A 99 -18.97 12.28 -28.15
CA TRP A 99 -17.65 12.88 -28.34
C TRP A 99 -16.67 11.90 -28.98
#